data_AF-A0A6L5G977-F1
#
_entry.id   AF-A0A6L5G977-F1
#
_cell.length_a   1.000
_cell.length_b   1.000
_cell.length_c   1.000
_cell.angle_alpha   90.00
_cell.angle_beta   90.00
_cell.angle_gamma   90.00
#
_symmetry.space_group_name_H-M   'P 1'
#
loop_
_entity.id
_entity.type
_entity.pdbx_description
1 polymer ?
#
loop_
_entity_poly.entity_id
_entity_poly.type
_entity_poly.pdbx_seq_one_letter_code
_entity_poly.pdbx_strand_id
1 'polypeptide(L)'
;MDFEKAVHAVGTAVDLAGVAAIIVGALVATVLFAVRIRSLGDFAAAYRHYRRGLGRSILLGLEFLVAGDIIRTVAISPTFESVGVLAAIVLVRTFLSFALEKELEHTEGGAPANAESPDRPG
;
A
#
# COMPACT_ATOMS: atom_id res chain seq x y z
N MET A 1 21.03 -20.27 19.77
CA MET A 1 20.48 -21.01 18.61
C MET A 1 18.96 -21.05 18.59
N ASP A 2 18.25 -21.19 19.73
CA ASP A 2 16.78 -21.18 19.73
C ASP A 2 16.15 -19.79 19.54
N PHE A 3 16.77 -18.73 20.08
CA PHE A 3 16.27 -17.36 19.95
C PHE A 3 16.24 -16.87 18.49
N GLU A 4 17.32 -17.09 17.73
CA GLU A 4 17.40 -16.73 16.31
C GLU A 4 16.34 -17.46 15.47
N LYS A 5 16.11 -18.75 15.75
CA LYS A 5 15.07 -19.54 15.06
C LYS A 5 13.67 -19.03 15.40
N ALA A 6 13.41 -18.71 16.66
CA ALA A 6 12.12 -18.15 17.10
C ALA A 6 11.85 -16.80 16.41
N VAL A 7 12.84 -15.91 16.39
CA VAL A 7 12.77 -14.61 15.70
C VAL A 7 12.51 -14.78 14.21
N HIS A 8 13.23 -15.69 13.55
CA HIS A 8 13.02 -15.99 12.14
C HIS A 8 11.60 -16.48 11.86
N ALA A 9 11.09 -17.39 12.70
CA ALA A 9 9.76 -17.94 12.56
C ALA A 9 8.69 -16.86 12.74
N VAL A 10 8.85 -15.97 13.74
CA VAL A 10 7.92 -14.86 13.97
C VAL A 10 7.95 -13.87 12.80
N GLY A 11 9.13 -13.43 12.35
CA GLY A 11 9.24 -12.53 11.21
C GLY A 11 8.58 -13.11 9.96
N THR A 12 8.84 -14.38 9.67
CA THR A 12 8.23 -15.07 8.52
C THR A 12 6.72 -15.23 8.66
N ALA A 13 6.21 -15.47 9.87
CA ALA A 13 4.76 -15.54 10.11
C ALA A 13 4.09 -14.18 9.89
N VAL A 14 4.74 -13.09 10.30
CA VAL A 14 4.27 -11.71 10.10
C VAL A 14 4.29 -11.35 8.62
N ASP A 15 5.36 -11.70 7.88
CA ASP A 15 5.43 -11.52 6.43
C ASP A 15 4.29 -12.26 5.72
N LEU A 16 4.08 -13.54 6.08
CA LEU A 16 2.98 -14.34 5.55
C LEU A 16 1.61 -13.69 5.82
N ALA A 17 1.40 -13.16 7.02
CA ALA A 17 0.17 -12.44 7.36
C ALA A 17 -0.01 -11.19 6.49
N GLY A 18 1.06 -10.42 6.27
CA GLY A 18 1.05 -9.25 5.39
C GLY A 18 0.72 -9.60 3.94
N VAL A 19 1.42 -10.59 3.35
CA VAL A 19 1.12 -11.09 2.00
C VAL A 19 -0.32 -11.58 1.91
N ALA A 20 -0.79 -12.35 2.91
CA ALA A 20 -2.15 -12.86 2.94
C ALA A 20 -3.18 -11.71 2.99
N ALA A 21 -2.95 -10.66 3.78
CA ALA A 21 -3.83 -9.50 3.85
C ALA A 21 -3.96 -8.79 2.49
N ILE A 22 -2.85 -8.62 1.76
CA ILE A 22 -2.86 -8.05 0.40
C ILE A 22 -3.68 -8.92 -0.54
N ILE A 23 -3.41 -10.22 -0.58
CA ILE A 23 -4.06 -11.16 -1.50
C ILE A 23 -5.56 -11.24 -1.20
N VAL A 24 -5.94 -11.45 0.05
CA VAL A 24 -7.35 -11.56 0.45
C VAL A 24 -8.09 -10.26 0.17
N GLY A 25 -7.52 -9.12 0.52
CA GLY A 25 -8.14 -7.83 0.24
C GLY A 25 -8.29 -7.55 -1.26
N ALA A 26 -7.29 -7.91 -2.07
CA ALA A 26 -7.37 -7.80 -3.52
C ALA A 26 -8.43 -8.72 -4.14
N LEU A 27 -8.52 -9.97 -3.68
CA LEU A 27 -9.55 -10.90 -4.10
C LEU A 27 -10.95 -10.38 -3.75
N VAL A 28 -11.16 -9.94 -2.51
CA VAL A 28 -12.43 -9.38 -2.05
C VAL A 28 -12.82 -8.15 -2.87
N ALA A 29 -11.89 -7.21 -3.07
CA ALA A 29 -12.13 -6.03 -3.89
C ALA A 29 -12.52 -6.40 -5.32
N THR A 30 -11.83 -7.38 -5.92
CA THR A 30 -12.08 -7.85 -7.29
C THR A 30 -13.45 -8.51 -7.43
N VAL A 31 -13.82 -9.37 -6.48
CA VAL A 31 -15.14 -10.03 -6.47
C VAL A 31 -16.26 -8.99 -6.33
N LEU A 32 -16.12 -8.05 -5.40
CA LEU A 32 -17.11 -6.98 -5.19
C LEU A 32 -17.25 -6.09 -6.44
N PHE A 33 -16.14 -5.77 -7.11
CA PHE A 33 -16.14 -5.04 -8.36
C PHE A 33 -16.90 -5.80 -9.46
N ALA A 34 -16.61 -7.09 -9.64
CA ALA A 34 -17.26 -7.95 -10.63
C ALA A 34 -18.76 -8.17 -10.38
N VAL A 35 -19.19 -8.19 -9.12
CA VAL A 35 -20.63 -8.23 -8.78
C VAL A 35 -21.28 -6.88 -9.08
N ARG A 36 -20.62 -5.77 -8.72
CA ARG A 36 -21.21 -4.43 -8.84
C ARG A 36 -21.36 -3.96 -10.29
N ILE A 37 -20.39 -4.26 -11.14
CA ILE A 37 -20.47 -3.96 -12.58
C ILE A 37 -21.64 -4.72 -13.24
N ARG A 38 -21.93 -5.96 -12.78
CA ARG A 38 -23.06 -6.76 -13.27
C ARG A 38 -24.42 -6.29 -12.77
N SER A 39 -24.50 -5.64 -11.60
CA SER A 39 -25.79 -5.25 -11.01
C SER A 39 -26.21 -3.80 -11.29
N LEU A 40 -25.27 -2.86 -11.46
CA LEU A 40 -25.56 -1.42 -11.48
C LEU A 40 -25.14 -0.71 -12.78
N GLY A 41 -24.29 -1.32 -13.62
CA GLY A 41 -23.84 -0.73 -14.89
C GLY A 41 -22.93 0.51 -14.79
N ASP A 42 -22.80 1.13 -13.61
CA ASP A 42 -21.90 2.26 -13.38
C ASP A 42 -20.46 1.79 -13.08
N PHE A 43 -19.70 1.64 -14.17
CA PHE A 43 -18.28 1.28 -14.14
C PHE A 43 -17.44 2.27 -13.32
N ALA A 44 -17.72 3.57 -13.42
CA ALA A 44 -16.91 4.61 -12.80
C ALA A 44 -17.03 4.55 -11.27
N ALA A 45 -18.24 4.39 -10.74
CA ALA A 45 -18.45 4.20 -9.30
C ALA A 45 -17.84 2.89 -8.79
N ALA A 46 -18.00 1.79 -9.53
CA ALA A 46 -17.42 0.49 -9.17
C ALA A 46 -15.89 0.56 -9.13
N TYR A 47 -15.26 1.21 -10.12
CA TYR A 47 -13.81 1.34 -10.21
C TYR A 47 -13.21 2.18 -9.07
N ARG A 48 -13.87 3.29 -8.69
CA ARG A 48 -13.46 4.08 -7.52
C ARG A 48 -13.48 3.25 -6.23
N HIS A 49 -14.51 2.42 -6.05
CA HIS A 49 -14.63 1.56 -4.88
C HIS A 49 -13.56 0.46 -4.87
N TYR A 50 -13.29 -0.13 -6.04
CA TYR A 50 -12.23 -1.11 -6.24
C TYR A 50 -10.85 -0.55 -5.87
N ARG A 51 -10.46 0.61 -6.41
CA ARG A 51 -9.17 1.25 -6.08
C ARG A 51 -9.03 1.53 -4.58
N ARG A 52 -10.10 1.99 -3.90
CA ARG A 52 -10.06 2.24 -2.45
C ARG A 52 -9.89 0.94 -1.64
N GLY A 53 -10.60 -0.12 -2.04
CA GLY A 53 -10.49 -1.43 -1.40
C GLY A 53 -9.08 -2.00 -1.53
N LEU A 54 -8.54 -2.00 -2.75
CA LEU A 54 -7.17 -2.41 -3.04
C LEU A 54 -6.13 -1.59 -2.26
N GLY A 55 -6.25 -0.27 -2.30
CA GLY A 55 -5.32 0.64 -1.61
C GLY A 55 -5.26 0.34 -0.12
N ARG A 56 -6.41 0.14 0.53
CA ARG A 56 -6.48 -0.23 1.96
C ARG A 56 -5.82 -1.57 2.26
N SER A 57 -6.07 -2.59 1.45
CA SER A 57 -5.45 -3.91 1.67
C SER A 57 -3.94 -3.90 1.45
N ILE A 58 -3.47 -3.13 0.48
CA ILE A 58 -2.04 -2.96 0.21
C ILE A 58 -1.38 -2.23 1.38
N LEU A 59 -1.94 -1.12 1.84
CA LEU A 59 -1.41 -0.37 2.98
C LEU A 59 -1.31 -1.23 4.23
N LEU A 60 -2.38 -1.96 4.58
CA LEU A 60 -2.39 -2.87 5.71
C LEU A 60 -1.32 -3.96 5.56
N GLY A 61 -1.25 -4.59 4.38
CA GLY A 61 -0.24 -5.60 4.10
C GLY A 61 1.18 -5.07 4.21
N LEU A 62 1.43 -3.85 3.78
CA LEU A 62 2.74 -3.19 3.88
C LEU A 62 3.12 -2.87 5.33
N GLU A 63 2.17 -2.62 6.23
CA GLU A 63 2.43 -2.45 7.66
C GLU A 63 2.96 -3.74 8.28
N PHE A 64 2.31 -4.88 8.00
CA PHE A 64 2.80 -6.20 8.39
C PHE A 64 4.14 -6.53 7.71
N LEU A 65 4.24 -6.19 6.41
CA LEU A 65 5.45 -6.14 5.59
C LEU A 65 6.69 -5.78 6.39
N VAL A 66 6.62 -4.61 7.00
CA VAL A 66 7.76 -4.08 7.72
C VAL A 66 7.85 -4.49 9.16
N ALA A 67 6.75 -4.82 9.81
CA ALA A 67 6.85 -5.45 11.10
C ALA A 67 7.73 -6.73 11.01
N GLY A 68 7.54 -7.54 9.97
CA GLY A 68 8.36 -8.74 9.72
C GLY A 68 9.83 -8.43 9.43
N ASP A 69 10.11 -7.46 8.54
CA ASP A 69 11.48 -7.00 8.24
C ASP A 69 12.21 -6.45 9.47
N ILE A 70 11.54 -5.63 10.30
CA ILE A 70 12.11 -5.08 11.54
C ILE A 70 12.45 -6.20 12.53
N ILE A 71 11.52 -7.14 12.76
CA ILE A 71 11.73 -8.26 13.69
C ILE A 71 12.96 -9.07 13.27
N ARG A 72 13.08 -9.38 11.97
CA ARG A 72 14.18 -10.19 11.44
C ARG A 72 15.53 -9.47 11.55
N THR A 73 15.57 -8.18 11.26
CA THR A 73 16.82 -7.42 11.20
C THR A 73 17.33 -6.93 12.55
N VAL A 74 16.47 -6.69 13.53
CA VAL A 74 16.89 -6.27 14.88
C VAL A 74 17.37 -7.44 15.74
N ALA A 75 16.82 -8.64 15.56
CA ALA A 75 17.00 -9.74 16.50
C ALA A 75 17.98 -10.84 16.07
N ILE A 76 18.60 -10.72 14.88
CA ILE A 76 19.71 -11.58 14.44
C ILE A 76 20.97 -10.71 14.47
N SER A 77 21.83 -10.95 15.47
CA SER A 77 23.15 -10.33 15.71
C SER A 77 23.50 -9.15 14.79
N PRO A 78 23.36 -7.89 15.24
CA PRO A 78 23.64 -6.72 14.42
C PRO A 78 25.14 -6.70 14.06
N THR A 79 25.49 -7.23 12.89
CA THR A 79 26.75 -6.93 12.23
C THR A 79 26.60 -5.61 11.46
N PHE A 80 27.66 -4.82 11.34
CA PHE A 80 27.61 -3.56 10.57
C PHE A 80 27.12 -3.77 9.13
N GLU A 81 27.34 -4.95 8.55
CA GLU A 81 26.84 -5.36 7.24
C GLU A 81 25.32 -5.58 7.24
N SER A 82 24.80 -6.35 8.22
CA SER A 82 23.35 -6.58 8.37
C SER A 82 22.58 -5.29 8.65
N VAL A 83 23.15 -4.37 9.44
CA VAL A 83 22.58 -3.04 9.71
C VAL A 83 22.59 -2.18 8.44
N GLY A 84 23.64 -2.25 7.62
CA GLY A 84 23.71 -1.54 6.34
C GLY A 84 22.63 -2.00 5.34
N VAL A 85 22.40 -3.31 5.24
CA VAL A 85 21.33 -3.88 4.40
C VAL A 85 19.95 -3.44 4.93
N LEU A 86 19.72 -3.48 6.25
CA LEU A 86 18.49 -2.98 6.85
C LEU A 86 18.26 -1.49 6.53
N ALA A 87 19.28 -0.65 6.72
CA ALA A 87 19.19 0.77 6.46
C ALA A 87 18.81 1.05 4.99
N ALA A 88 19.37 0.28 4.05
CA ALA A 88 19.04 0.36 2.62
C ALA A 88 17.58 -0.04 2.34
N ILE A 89 17.09 -1.15 2.93
CA ILE A 89 15.70 -1.60 2.77
C ILE A 89 14.71 -0.56 3.31
N VAL A 90 14.96 -0.01 4.52
CA VAL A 90 14.14 1.04 5.13
C VAL A 90 14.13 2.31 4.28
N LEU A 91 15.27 2.69 3.70
CA LEU A 91 15.39 3.83 2.78
C LEU A 91 14.54 3.62 1.52
N VAL A 92 14.67 2.47 0.86
CA VAL A 92 13.90 2.13 -0.33
C VAL A 92 12.41 2.16 -0.03
N ARG A 93 11.97 1.58 1.10
CA ARG A 93 10.56 1.61 1.50
C ARG A 93 10.06 3.02 1.76
N THR A 94 10.81 3.81 2.50
CA THR A 94 10.40 5.19 2.84
C THR A 94 10.25 6.01 1.56
N PHE A 95 11.20 5.86 0.63
CA PHE A 95 11.17 6.53 -0.66
C PHE A 95 9.96 6.10 -1.52
N LEU A 96 9.71 4.79 -1.65
CA LEU A 96 8.57 4.27 -2.41
C LEU A 96 7.23 4.66 -1.80
N SER A 97 7.10 4.59 -0.47
CA SER A 97 5.88 4.98 0.24
C SER A 97 5.59 6.47 0.06
N PHE A 98 6.63 7.30 0.18
CA PHE A 98 6.55 8.74 -0.05
C PHE A 98 6.19 9.09 -1.51
N ALA A 99 6.80 8.40 -2.48
CA ALA A 99 6.52 8.61 -3.90
C ALA A 99 5.06 8.29 -4.26
N LEU A 100 4.52 7.19 -3.73
CA LEU A 100 3.12 6.79 -3.95
C LEU A 100 2.13 7.77 -3.29
N GLU A 101 2.42 8.26 -2.09
CA GLU A 101 1.58 9.25 -1.40
C GLU A 101 1.51 10.58 -2.17
N LYS A 102 2.65 11.04 -2.71
CA LYS A 102 2.75 12.22 -3.59
C LYS A 102 1.97 12.08 -4.89
N GLU A 103 1.98 10.89 -5.51
CA GLU A 103 1.22 10.61 -6.73
C GLU A 103 -0.30 10.65 -6.47
N LEU A 104 -0.72 10.14 -5.31
CA LEU A 104 -2.12 10.18 -4.89
C LEU A 104 -2.59 11.62 -4.61
N GLU A 105 -1.78 12.46 -3.96
CA GLU A 105 -2.06 13.88 -3.74
C GLU A 105 -2.28 14.67 -5.04
N HIS A 106 -1.48 14.37 -6.08
CA HIS A 106 -1.57 15.08 -7.36
C HIS A 106 -2.85 14.76 -8.15
N THR A 107 -3.56 13.68 -7.83
CA THR A 107 -4.77 13.30 -8.56
C THR A 107 -6.03 14.02 -8.03
N GLU A 108 -5.99 14.59 -6.83
CA GLU A 108 -7.14 15.34 -6.26
C GLU A 108 -7.12 16.86 -6.58
N GLY A 109 -6.05 17.36 -7.20
CA GLY A 109 -5.92 18.75 -7.67
C GLY A 109 -6.57 19.00 -9.05
N GLY A 110 -7.85 18.66 -9.20
CA GLY A 110 -8.63 18.98 -10.40
C GLY A 110 -8.95 20.48 -10.48
N ALA A 111 -8.65 21.08 -11.63
CA ALA A 111 -8.65 22.52 -11.94
C ALA A 111 -9.91 23.32 -11.53
N PRO A 112 -9.77 24.61 -11.15
CA PRO A 112 -10.90 25.52 -11.09
C PRO A 112 -11.48 25.74 -12.48
N ALA A 113 -12.71 25.28 -12.69
CA ALA A 113 -13.52 25.47 -13.89
C ALA A 113 -14.06 26.91 -14.00
N ASN A 114 -13.16 27.90 -14.01
CA ASN A 114 -13.51 29.31 -14.18
C ASN A 114 -12.88 29.85 -15.47
N ALA A 115 -13.26 29.23 -16.58
CA ALA A 115 -13.12 29.84 -17.91
C ALA A 115 -14.53 30.24 -18.37
N GLU A 116 -15.10 31.27 -17.75
CA GLU A 116 -16.22 31.98 -18.35
C GLU A 116 -15.77 33.39 -18.74
N SER A 117 -16.04 33.68 -20.00
CA SER A 117 -15.47 34.72 -20.86
C SER A 117 -15.96 36.13 -20.48
N PRO A 118 -15.25 37.21 -20.88
CA PRO A 118 -15.59 38.59 -20.53
C PRO A 118 -16.95 38.98 -21.12
N ASP A 119 -17.83 39.47 -20.26
CA ASP A 119 -19.12 40.04 -20.66
C ASP A 119 -18.90 41.27 -21.56
N ARG A 120 -19.64 41.30 -22.66
CA ARG A 120 -19.51 42.28 -23.75
C ARG A 120 -20.39 43.51 -23.45
N PRO A 121 -20.01 44.71 -23.94
CA PRO A 121 -20.66 45.96 -23.57
C PRO A 121 -22.07 46.06 -24.17
N GLY A 122 -22.99 46.62 -23.38
CA GLY A 122 -24.28 47.17 -23.82
C GLY A 122 -24.33 48.67 -23.56
#